data_AF-A0A3D2S531-F1
#
_entry.id   AF-A0A3D2S531-F1
#
_cell.length_a   1.000
_cell.length_b   1.000
_cell.length_c   1.000
_cell.angle_alpha   90.00
_cell.angle_beta   90.00
_cell.angle_gamma   90.00
#
_symmetry.space_group_name_H-M   'P 1'
#
loop_
_entity.id
_entity.type
_entity.pdbx_description
1 polymer ?
#
loop_
_entity_poly.entity_id
_entity_poly.type
_entity_poly.pdbx_seq_one_letter_code
_entity_poly.pdbx_strand_id
1 'polypeptide(L)' 'VVRETPYNAIHLDNMLTVTRAGGIIAPATPSFYSRPENFEALAATVIDRVLDLARLEVDSYRWGEKES' A
#
# COMPACT_ATOMS: atom_id res chain seq x y z
N VAL A 1 7.47 3.79 2.20
CA VAL A 1 7.04 2.65 1.34
C VAL A 1 8.22 1.72 1.16
N VAL A 2 8.06 0.41 1.38
CA VAL A 2 9.14 -0.59 1.25
C VAL A 2 8.95 -1.40 -0.03
N ARG A 3 10.03 -1.71 -0.76
CA ARG A 3 9.99 -2.57 -1.96
C ARG A 3 11.15 -3.55 -1.92
N GLU A 4 10.89 -4.74 -1.40
CA GLU A 4 11.85 -5.86 -1.38
C GLU A 4 11.09 -7.19 -1.27
N THR A 5 11.65 -8.28 -1.83
CA THR A 5 11.19 -9.65 -1.63
C THR A 5 12.28 -10.66 -2.07
N PRO A 6 12.62 -11.68 -1.26
CA PRO A 6 12.09 -11.95 0.08
C PRO A 6 12.65 -10.99 1.14
N TYR A 7 11.92 -10.82 2.23
CA TYR A 7 12.46 -10.13 3.40
C TYR A 7 13.40 -11.05 4.18
N ASN A 8 14.59 -10.58 4.52
CA ASN A 8 15.44 -11.22 5.51
C ASN A 8 15.08 -10.73 6.93
N ALA A 9 15.67 -11.35 7.96
CA ALA A 9 15.40 -11.00 9.35
C ALA A 9 15.68 -9.51 9.66
N ILE A 10 16.76 -8.95 9.10
CA ILE A 10 17.12 -7.53 9.32
C ILE A 10 16.03 -6.60 8.75
N HIS A 11 15.47 -6.91 7.58
CA HIS A 11 14.36 -6.13 7.01
C HIS A 11 13.15 -6.16 7.96
N LEU A 12 12.79 -7.34 8.47
CA LEU A 12 11.65 -7.51 9.37
C LEU A 12 11.85 -6.78 10.71
N ASP A 13 13.02 -6.90 11.32
CA ASP A 13 13.34 -6.24 12.60
C ASP A 13 13.31 -4.72 12.48
N ASN A 14 13.84 -4.18 11.37
CA ASN A 14 13.79 -2.74 11.09
C ASN A 14 12.34 -2.27 10.87
N MET A 15 11.55 -3.00 10.07
CA MET A 15 10.14 -2.68 9.83
C MET A 15 9.33 -2.72 11.13
N LEU A 16 9.53 -3.74 11.98
CA LEU A 16 8.88 -3.87 13.28
C LEU A 16 9.26 -2.73 14.22
N THR A 17 10.54 -2.33 14.23
CA THR A 17 11.02 -1.22 15.05
C THR A 17 10.34 0.09 14.66
N VAL A 18 10.26 0.39 13.36
CA VAL A 18 9.56 1.58 12.84
C VAL A 18 8.07 1.54 13.21
N THR A 19 7.41 0.38 13.06
CA THR A 19 6.00 0.21 13.46
C THR A 19 5.78 0.47 14.94
N ARG A 20 6.65 -0.05 15.82
CA ARG A 20 6.58 0.20 17.27
C ARG A 20 6.79 1.67 17.63
N ALA A 21 7.55 2.41 16.83
CA ALA A 21 7.76 3.85 17.00
C ALA A 21 6.60 4.71 16.45
N GLY A 22 5.53 4.09 15.91
CA GLY A 22 4.37 4.78 15.34
C GLY A 22 4.46 5.05 13.84
N GLY A 23 5.52 4.60 13.17
CA GLY A 23 5.62 4.65 11.71
C GLY A 23 4.75 3.60 11.03
N ILE A 24 4.30 3.88 9.81
CA ILE A 24 3.47 2.94 9.03
C ILE A 24 4.34 2.26 7.97
N ILE A 25 4.40 0.93 8.03
CA ILE A 25 5.03 0.11 6.99
C ILE A 25 3.98 -0.23 5.93
N ALA A 26 4.04 0.48 4.80
CA ALA A 26 3.24 0.21 3.62
C ALA A 26 4.15 -0.32 2.51
N PRO A 27 4.23 -1.65 2.29
CA PRO A 27 5.01 -2.21 1.20
C PRO A 27 4.36 -1.87 -0.16
N ALA A 28 5.17 -1.76 -1.21
CA ALA A 28 4.72 -1.58 -2.59
C ALA A 28 4.17 -2.89 -3.17
N THR A 29 3.15 -3.43 -2.52
CA THR A 29 2.43 -4.64 -2.92
C THR A 29 1.09 -4.23 -3.52
N PRO A 30 0.97 -4.14 -4.85
CA PRO A 30 -0.25 -3.65 -5.48
C PRO A 30 -1.42 -4.64 -5.31
N SER A 31 -2.63 -4.09 -5.32
CA SER A 31 -3.88 -4.86 -5.22
C SER A 31 -4.40 -5.25 -6.61
N PHE A 32 -5.01 -6.43 -6.71
CA PHE A 32 -5.67 -6.91 -7.93
C PHE A 32 -7.20 -6.93 -7.83
N TYR A 33 -7.77 -6.54 -6.70
CA TYR A 33 -9.22 -6.60 -6.49
C TYR A 33 -10.01 -5.66 -7.41
N SER A 34 -9.41 -4.53 -7.82
CA SER A 34 -9.96 -3.58 -8.78
C SER A 34 -9.86 -4.03 -10.24
N ARG A 35 -9.28 -5.20 -10.51
CA ARG A 35 -9.02 -5.72 -11.87
C ARG A 35 -8.37 -4.66 -12.79
N PRO A 36 -7.17 -4.16 -12.43
CA PRO A 36 -6.53 -3.08 -13.20
C PRO A 36 -6.24 -3.52 -14.64
N GLU A 37 -6.57 -2.66 -15.60
CA GLU A 37 -6.43 -2.91 -17.04
C GLU A 37 -5.02 -2.63 -17.59
N ASN A 38 -4.20 -1.90 -16.83
CA ASN A 38 -2.82 -1.56 -17.19
C ASN A 38 -1.92 -1.40 -15.96
N PHE A 39 -0.61 -1.22 -16.19
CA PHE A 39 0.37 -1.10 -15.13
C PHE A 39 0.22 0.19 -14.32
N GLU A 40 -0.25 1.27 -14.94
CA GLU A 40 -0.53 2.54 -14.29
C GLU A 40 -1.65 2.38 -13.26
N ALA A 41 -2.75 1.72 -13.63
CA ALA A 41 -3.86 1.40 -12.74
C ALA A 41 -3.43 0.44 -11.61
N LEU A 42 -2.53 -0.50 -11.90
CA LEU A 42 -1.97 -1.38 -10.88
C LEU A 42 -1.11 -0.60 -9.87
N ALA A 43 -0.24 0.28 -10.36
CA ALA A 43 0.62 1.13 -9.53
C ALA A 43 -0.21 2.12 -8.70
N ALA A 44 -1.29 2.65 -9.26
CA ALA A 44 -2.22 3.55 -8.57
C ALA A 44 -2.73 2.95 -7.26
N THR A 45 -2.99 1.64 -7.19
CA THR A 45 -3.45 0.99 -5.94
C THR A 45 -2.50 1.18 -4.75
N VAL A 46 -1.19 1.27 -5.00
CA VAL A 46 -0.18 1.56 -3.95
C VAL A 46 -0.14 3.04 -3.64
N ILE A 47 -0.26 3.90 -4.66
CA ILE A 47 -0.27 5.36 -4.52
C ILE A 47 -1.48 5.79 -3.69
N ASP A 48 -2.67 5.34 -4.07
CA ASP A 48 -3.93 5.62 -3.39
C ASP A 48 -3.86 5.23 -1.92
N ARG A 49 -3.32 4.04 -1.63
CA ARG A 49 -3.11 3.58 -0.25
C ARG A 49 -2.17 4.51 0.53
N VAL A 50 -1.11 5.01 -0.08
CA VAL A 50 -0.16 5.93 0.58
C VAL A 50 -0.81 7.28 0.85
N LEU A 51 -1.57 7.81 -0.12
CA LEU A 51 -2.31 9.06 0.01
C LEU A 51 -3.40 8.95 1.10
N ASP A 52 -4.14 7.85 1.15
CA ASP A 52 -5.11 7.53 2.20
C ASP A 52 -4.44 7.52 3.59
N LEU A 53 -3.29 6.84 3.72
CA LEU A 53 -2.52 6.81 4.97
C LEU A 53 -1.98 8.18 5.38
N ALA A 54 -1.72 9.06 4.41
CA ALA A 54 -1.35 10.45 4.62
C ALA A 54 -2.56 11.36 4.92
N ARG A 55 -3.79 10.82 4.95
CA ARG A 55 -5.05 11.55 5.15
C ARG A 55 -5.32 12.60 4.09
N LEU A 56 -4.89 12.33 2.86
CA LEU A 56 -5.25 13.13 1.69
C LEU A 56 -6.51 12.52 1.07
N GLU A 57 -7.47 13.36 0.71
CA GLU A 57 -8.67 12.90 0.00
C GLU A 57 -8.29 12.48 -1.42
N VAL A 58 -8.63 11.24 -1.77
CA VAL A 58 -8.43 10.67 -3.10
C VAL A 58 -9.65 9.85 -3.47
N ASP A 59 -10.10 10.01 -4.71
CA ASP A 59 -11.10 9.11 -5.28
C ASP A 59 -10.39 7.81 -5.69
N SER A 60 -10.60 6.74 -4.92
CA SER A 60 -9.89 5.46 -5.09
C SER A 60 -10.83 4.28 -4.88
N TYR A 61 -10.49 3.15 -5.50
CA TYR A 61 -11.28 1.93 -5.38
C TYR A 61 -11.27 1.39 -3.94
N ARG A 62 -12.46 1.18 -3.37
CA ARG A 62 -12.64 0.58 -2.03
C ARG A 62 -13.40 -0.72 -2.11
N TRP A 63 -12.76 -1.78 -1.61
CA TRP A 63 -13.38 -3.10 -1.53
C TRP A 63 -14.65 -3.06 -0.65
N GLY A 64 -15.80 -3.38 -1.23
CA GLY A 64 -17.09 -3.48 -0.53
C GLY A 64 -17.93 -2.20 -0.56
N GLU A 65 -17.41 -1.07 -1.05
CA GLU A 65 -18.24 0.06 -1.44
C GLU A 65 -18.85 -0.27 -2.82
N LYS A 66 -20.18 -0.29 -2.91
CA LYS A 66 -20.86 -0.47 -4.21
C LYS A 66 -20.54 0.75 -5.07
N GLU A 67 -20.05 0.52 -6.28
CA GLU A 67 -20.11 1.51 -7.36
C GLU A 67 -21.55 2.06 -7.39
N SER A 68 -21.67 3.36 -7.15
CA SER A 68 -22.93 4.09 -7.35
C SER A 68 -23.01 4.56 -8.79
#